data_AF-E0NGF5-F1
#
_entry.id   AF-E0NGF5-F1
#
_cell.length_a   1.000
_cell.length_b   1.000
_cell.length_c   1.000
_cell.angle_alpha   90.00
_cell.angle_beta   90.00
_cell.angle_gamma   90.00
#
_symmetry.space_group_name_H-M   'P 1'
#
loop_
_entity.id
_entity.type
_entity.pdbx_description
1 polymer ?
#
loop_
_entity_poly.entity_id
_entity_poly.type
_entity_poly.pdbx_seq_one_letter_code
_entity_poly.pdbx_strand_id
1 'polypeptide(L)'
;MSNQLRDISVEKEIYCEMFEVEPTGVSDQLIHAFFERHAAEHLELLKAGYQQMADINAKITQDFTSCEAACEEHVFNVLSSD
;
A
#
# COMPACT_ATOMS: atom_id res chain seq x y z
N MET A 1 -19.23 -14.71 14.93
CA MET A 1 -18.26 -13.98 14.10
C MET A 1 -18.92 -12.67 13.69
N SER A 2 -18.41 -11.55 14.19
CA SER A 2 -18.97 -10.23 13.88
C SER A 2 -18.64 -9.90 12.43
N ASN A 3 -19.66 -9.83 11.57
CA ASN A 3 -19.57 -9.12 10.29
C ASN A 3 -19.41 -7.64 10.64
N GLN A 4 -18.17 -7.20 10.82
CA GLN A 4 -17.88 -5.79 10.68
C GLN A 4 -18.23 -5.44 9.24
N LEU A 5 -19.30 -4.68 9.05
CA LEU A 5 -19.54 -3.93 7.82
C LEU A 5 -18.28 -3.09 7.60
N ARG A 6 -17.37 -3.60 6.76
CA ARG A 6 -16.26 -2.81 6.27
C ARG A 6 -16.89 -1.66 5.49
N ASP A 7 -16.39 -0.46 5.73
CA ASP A 7 -16.77 0.71 4.98
C ASP A 7 -16.37 0.50 3.52
N ILE A 8 -17.34 0.16 2.66
CA ILE A 8 -17.13 -0.15 1.24
C ILE A 8 -17.02 1.10 0.38
N SER A 9 -17.10 2.28 0.98
CA SER A 9 -17.13 3.56 0.25
C SER A 9 -15.90 3.72 -0.63
N VAL A 10 -14.73 3.28 -0.14
CA VAL A 10 -13.45 3.35 -0.85
C VAL A 10 -13.39 2.32 -1.99
N GLU A 11 -13.73 1.06 -1.75
CA GLU A 11 -13.74 0.05 -2.82
C GLU A 11 -14.76 0.41 -3.91
N LYS A 12 -15.87 1.02 -3.54
CA LYS A 12 -16.90 1.48 -4.47
C LYS A 12 -16.41 2.62 -5.35
N GLU A 13 -15.77 3.62 -4.75
CA GLU A 13 -15.15 4.73 -5.49
C GLU A 13 -14.11 4.20 -6.48
N ILE A 14 -13.17 3.37 -6.02
CA ILE A 14 -12.14 2.76 -6.88
C ILE A 14 -12.75 1.96 -8.02
N TYR A 15 -13.75 1.13 -7.75
CA TYR A 15 -14.42 0.33 -8.78
C TYR A 15 -15.10 1.24 -9.82
N CYS A 16 -15.81 2.27 -9.36
CA CYS A 16 -16.53 3.19 -10.24
C CYS A 16 -15.57 4.02 -11.10
N GLU A 17 -14.46 4.49 -10.55
CA GLU A 17 -13.41 5.19 -11.30
C GLU A 17 -12.74 4.28 -12.34
N MET A 18 -12.37 3.06 -11.95
CA MET A 18 -11.66 2.13 -12.83
C MET A 18 -12.48 1.69 -14.04
N PHE A 19 -13.80 1.58 -13.87
CA PHE A 19 -14.72 1.14 -14.93
C PHE A 19 -15.57 2.27 -15.53
N GLU A 20 -15.35 3.52 -15.11
CA GLU A 20 -16.10 4.70 -15.56
C GLU A 20 -17.63 4.54 -15.41
N VAL A 21 -18.09 4.04 -14.26
CA VAL A 21 -19.51 3.81 -13.96
C VAL A 21 -20.00 4.66 -12.80
N GLU A 22 -21.29 5.05 -12.84
CA GLU A 22 -21.90 5.83 -11.77
C GLU A 22 -22.19 4.99 -10.51
N PRO A 23 -21.84 5.48 -9.30
CA PRO A 23 -22.02 4.73 -8.05
C PRO A 23 -23.47 4.31 -7.76
N THR A 24 -24.44 5.06 -8.29
CA THR A 24 -25.88 4.81 -8.10
C THR A 24 -26.37 3.50 -8.74
N GLY A 25 -25.63 2.96 -9.71
CA GLY A 25 -25.97 1.73 -10.42
C GLY A 25 -25.21 0.48 -9.96
N VAL A 26 -24.27 0.61 -9.01
CA VAL A 26 -23.36 -0.48 -8.63
C VAL A 26 -23.76 -1.05 -7.26
N SER A 27 -23.97 -2.37 -7.23
CA SER A 27 -24.27 -3.13 -6.01
C SER A 27 -23.02 -3.37 -5.18
N ASP A 28 -23.12 -3.16 -3.87
CA ASP A 28 -22.03 -3.39 -2.91
C ASP A 28 -21.59 -4.86 -2.89
N GLN A 29 -22.52 -5.80 -3.14
CA GLN A 29 -22.19 -7.22 -3.23
C GLN A 29 -21.32 -7.54 -4.44
N LEU A 30 -21.53 -6.83 -5.56
CA LEU A 30 -20.74 -7.00 -6.77
C LEU A 30 -19.32 -6.46 -6.59
N ILE A 31 -19.19 -5.31 -5.91
CA ILE A 31 -17.91 -4.73 -5.54
C ILE A 31 -17.14 -5.69 -4.62
N HIS A 32 -17.78 -6.21 -3.58
CA HIS A 32 -17.15 -7.19 -2.70
C HIS A 32 -16.67 -8.43 -3.45
N ALA A 33 -17.53 -9.04 -4.27
CA ALA A 33 -17.16 -10.23 -5.04
C ALA A 33 -16.00 -9.97 -6.01
N PHE A 34 -15.94 -8.77 -6.60
CA PHE A 34 -14.84 -8.35 -7.45
C PHE A 34 -13.53 -8.30 -6.66
N PHE A 35 -13.46 -7.51 -5.58
CA PHE A 35 -12.22 -7.38 -4.81
C PHE A 35 -11.80 -8.69 -4.14
N GLU A 36 -12.72 -9.52 -3.67
CA GLU A 36 -12.38 -10.85 -3.15
C GLU A 36 -11.75 -11.75 -4.22
N ARG A 37 -12.31 -11.76 -5.43
CA ARG A 37 -11.80 -12.58 -6.53
C ARG A 37 -10.42 -12.13 -7.00
N HIS A 38 -10.19 -10.82 -7.02
CA HIS A 38 -8.99 -10.21 -7.62
C HIS A 38 -7.91 -9.86 -6.58
N ALA A 39 -8.17 -10.01 -5.27
CA ALA A 39 -7.27 -9.63 -4.18
C ALA A 39 -5.84 -10.18 -4.31
N ALA A 40 -5.68 -11.38 -4.87
CA ALA A 40 -4.39 -12.05 -5.00
C ALA A 40 -3.89 -12.18 -6.45
N GLU A 41 -4.62 -11.67 -7.44
CA GLU A 41 -4.35 -11.94 -8.86
C GLU A 41 -2.94 -11.49 -9.30
N HIS A 42 -2.45 -10.40 -8.71
CA HIS A 42 -1.13 -9.84 -9.02
C HIS A 42 -0.13 -9.98 -7.88
N LEU A 43 -0.49 -10.66 -6.79
CA LEU A 43 0.37 -10.77 -5.61
C LEU A 43 1.69 -11.49 -5.93
N GLU A 44 1.65 -12.56 -6.74
CA GLU A 44 2.85 -13.29 -7.12
C GLU A 44 3.76 -12.50 -8.08
N LEU A 45 3.18 -11.68 -8.96
CA LEU A 45 3.94 -10.76 -9.81
C LEU A 45 4.62 -9.67 -8.98
N LEU A 46 3.92 -9.11 -7.99
CA LEU A 46 4.49 -8.13 -7.07
C LEU A 46 5.66 -8.73 -6.27
N LYS A 47 5.48 -9.93 -5.72
CA LYS A 47 6.55 -10.66 -5.01
C LYS A 47 7.76 -10.90 -5.91
N ALA A 48 7.54 -11.36 -7.14
CA ALA A 48 8.62 -11.61 -8.10
C ALA A 48 9.36 -10.31 -8.46
N GLY A 49 8.65 -9.20 -8.64
CA GLY A 49 9.25 -7.88 -8.88
C GLY A 49 10.14 -7.43 -7.72
N TYR A 50 9.68 -7.57 -6.47
CA TYR A 50 10.50 -7.26 -5.30
C TYR A 50 11.75 -8.14 -5.20
N GLN A 51 11.65 -9.42 -5.53
CA GLN A 51 12.80 -10.33 -5.56
C GLN A 51 13.82 -9.94 -6.62
N GLN A 52 13.37 -9.58 -7.84
CA GLN A 52 14.24 -9.13 -8.92
C GLN A 52 14.97 -7.82 -8.59
N MET A 53 14.32 -6.94 -7.84
CA MET A 53 14.87 -5.65 -7.46
C MET A 53 15.63 -5.67 -6.13
N ALA A 54 15.74 -6.82 -5.46
CA ALA A 54 16.27 -6.93 -4.10
C ALA A 54 17.70 -6.34 -3.99
N ASP A 55 18.58 -6.66 -4.94
CA ASP A 55 19.99 -6.20 -4.91
C ASP A 55 20.09 -4.67 -5.10
N ILE A 56 19.28 -4.11 -6.00
CA ILE A 56 19.23 -2.67 -6.24
C ILE A 56 18.69 -1.94 -5.01
N ASN A 57 17.58 -2.45 -4.45
CA ASN A 57 16.97 -1.87 -3.25
C ASN A 57 17.92 -1.94 -2.06
N ALA A 58 18.62 -3.06 -1.86
CA ALA A 58 19.61 -3.22 -0.81
C ALA A 58 20.78 -2.23 -0.97
N LYS A 59 21.26 -2.03 -2.19
CA LYS A 59 22.33 -1.06 -2.47
C LYS A 59 21.90 0.38 -2.20
N ILE A 60 20.71 0.77 -2.65
CA ILE A 60 20.16 2.11 -2.37
C ILE A 60 20.08 2.31 -0.85
N THR A 61 19.48 1.36 -0.12
CA THR A 61 19.39 1.46 1.35
C THR A 61 20.76 1.61 1.98
N GLN A 62 21.75 0.81 1.56
CA GLN A 62 23.12 0.91 2.07
C GLN A 62 23.76 2.27 1.80
N ASP A 63 23.66 2.78 0.55
CA ASP A 63 24.27 4.05 0.14
C ASP A 63 23.72 5.24 0.93
N PHE A 64 22.49 5.16 1.45
CA PHE A 64 21.85 6.22 2.22
C PHE A 64 21.81 5.98 3.74
N THR A 65 22.23 4.80 4.23
CA THR A 65 22.20 4.47 5.67
C THR A 65 23.00 5.46 6.52
N SER A 66 24.15 5.93 6.02
CA SER A 66 24.96 6.93 6.73
C SER A 66 24.30 8.31 6.80
N CYS A 67 23.48 8.66 5.80
CA CYS A 67 22.73 9.91 5.79
C CYS A 67 21.57 9.87 6.80
N GLU A 68 20.88 8.73 6.90
CA GLU A 68 19.83 8.53 7.91
C GLU A 68 20.41 8.61 9.32
N ALA A 69 21.53 7.93 9.60
CA ALA A 69 22.18 7.96 10.90
C ALA A 69 22.63 9.38 11.31
N ALA A 70 23.17 10.17 10.36
CA ALA A 70 23.57 11.55 10.62
C ALA A 70 22.36 12.47 10.91
N CYS A 71 21.23 12.24 10.24
CA CYS A 71 19.99 12.94 10.51
C CYS A 71 19.42 12.59 11.89
N GLU A 72 19.39 11.31 12.26
CA GLU A 72 18.94 10.85 13.58
C GLU A 72 19.81 11.42 14.72
N GLU A 73 21.13 11.40 14.55
CA GLU A 73 22.07 12.00 15.51
C GLU A 73 21.81 13.51 15.67
N HIS A 74 21.58 14.22 14.56
CA HIS A 74 21.28 15.65 14.61
C HIS A 74 19.97 15.94 15.37
N VAL A 75 18.91 15.20 15.07
CA VAL A 75 17.61 15.34 15.77
C VAL A 75 17.75 15.02 17.25
N PHE A 76 18.44 13.94 17.60
CA PHE A 76 18.67 13.56 18.99
C PHE A 76 19.46 14.63 19.75
N ASN A 77 20.52 15.18 19.14
CA ASN A 77 21.34 16.22 19.75
C ASN A 77 20.58 17.54 19.93
N VAL A 78 19.69 17.89 19.00
CA VAL A 78 18.83 19.07 19.13
C VAL A 78 17.79 18.89 20.25
N LEU A 79 17.15 17.72 20.33
CA LEU A 79 16.12 17.43 21.35
C LEU A 79 16.67 17.19 22.76
N SER A 80 17.94 16.80 22.89
CA SER A 80 18.60 16.55 24.18
C SER A 80 19.31 17.78 24.76
N SER A 81 19.28 18.90 24.04
CA SER A 81 19.92 20.17 24.44
C SER A 81 18.97 21.17 25.10
N ASP A 82 17.70 20.80 25.31
CA ASP A 82 16.69 21.50 26.12
C ASP A 82 16.53 20.82 27.49
#